data_AF-A0A356B0U3-F1
#
_entry.id   AF-A0A356B0U3-F1
#
_cell.length_a   1.000
_cell.length_b   1.000
_cell.length_c   1.000
_cell.angle_alpha   90.00
_cell.angle_beta   90.00
_cell.angle_gamma   90.00
#
_symmetry.space_group_name_H-M   'P 1'
#
loop_
_entity.id
_entity.type
_entity.pdbx_description
1 polymer ?
#
loop_
_entity_poly.entity_id
_entity_poly.type
_entity_poly.pdbx_seq_one_letter_code
_entity_poly.pdbx_strand_id
1 'polypeptide(L)'
;MASYTKGFLTEYDPAFPARFPENPRSVVEPPKSAMRPVGYCTDQHSIYYSCSHEYGYLGSMTIKYTPESGKTVFLDNPLEHHMIRSMFFDSDENSVIAGTTYEADCRSCPSVDDNSLIIKFDPDTLKV
;
A
#
# COMPACT_ATOMS: atom_id res chain seq x y z
N MET A 1 -3.66 12.09 -4.43
CA MET A 1 -2.62 11.50 -3.56
C MET A 1 -1.25 12.05 -3.92
N ALA A 2 -0.58 12.73 -2.99
CA ALA A 2 0.89 12.74 -2.88
C ALA A 2 1.25 13.40 -1.54
N SER A 3 1.17 12.63 -0.46
CA SER A 3 1.91 12.96 0.75
C SER A 3 3.22 12.16 0.68
N TYR A 4 4.34 12.85 0.84
CA TYR A 4 5.67 12.23 0.83
C TYR A 4 5.96 11.50 2.14
N THR A 5 5.27 11.90 3.21
CA THR A 5 5.57 11.47 4.58
C THR A 5 4.54 10.48 5.12
N LYS A 6 3.39 10.35 4.46
CA LYS A 6 2.27 9.51 4.90
C LYS A 6 1.51 8.91 3.73
N GLY A 7 1.28 7.61 3.77
CA GLY A 7 0.48 6.82 2.84
C GLY A 7 -1.02 7.01 3.00
N PHE A 8 -1.50 8.25 2.99
CA PHE A 8 -2.92 8.53 3.10
C PHE A 8 -3.69 8.09 1.85
N LEU A 9 -4.89 7.55 2.08
CA LEU A 9 -5.92 7.44 1.05
C LEU A 9 -6.97 8.51 1.28
N THR A 10 -7.26 9.28 0.24
CA THR A 10 -8.29 10.31 0.27
C THR A 10 -9.37 10.03 -0.76
N GLU A 11 -10.61 10.20 -0.37
CA GLU A 11 -11.78 10.10 -1.24
C GLU A 11 -12.20 11.48 -1.72
N TYR A 12 -12.43 11.64 -3.02
CA TYR A 12 -12.92 12.86 -3.63
C TYR A 12 -14.32 12.63 -4.20
N ASP A 13 -15.27 13.45 -3.78
CA ASP A 13 -16.61 13.48 -4.37
C ASP A 13 -16.70 14.66 -5.36
N PRO A 14 -16.83 14.41 -6.68
CA PRO A 14 -16.91 15.47 -7.68
C PRO A 14 -18.21 16.28 -7.60
N ALA A 15 -19.24 15.83 -6.88
CA ALA A 15 -20.48 16.57 -6.68
C ALA A 15 -20.32 17.75 -5.70
N PHE A 16 -19.25 17.78 -4.91
CA PHE A 16 -18.98 18.83 -3.94
C PHE A 16 -17.74 19.66 -4.35
N PRO A 17 -17.68 20.96 -4.00
CA PRO A 17 -16.49 21.77 -4.21
C PRO A 17 -15.25 21.16 -3.55
N ALA A 18 -14.08 21.37 -4.16
CA ALA A 18 -12.80 21.02 -3.56
C ALA A 18 -12.49 21.97 -2.38
N ARG A 19 -12.56 21.43 -1.16
CA ARG A 19 -12.34 22.12 0.11
C ARG A 19 -11.77 21.12 1.10
N PHE A 20 -10.44 21.03 1.19
CA PHE A 20 -9.77 20.12 2.12
C PHE A 20 -9.85 20.64 3.57
N PRO A 21 -10.08 19.79 4.60
CA PRO A 21 -10.17 18.32 4.55
C PRO A 21 -11.58 17.74 4.31
N GLU A 22 -12.58 18.58 4.03
CA GLU A 22 -13.96 18.13 3.81
C GLU A 22 -14.14 17.35 2.49
N ASN A 23 -13.48 17.80 1.41
CA ASN A 23 -13.46 17.16 0.10
C ASN A 23 -12.20 17.58 -0.72
N PRO A 24 -11.24 16.69 -1.01
CA PRO A 24 -11.23 15.28 -0.65
C PRO A 24 -10.99 15.09 0.85
N ARG A 25 -11.62 14.05 1.41
CA ARG A 25 -11.48 13.66 2.83
C ARG A 25 -10.53 12.50 2.99
N SER A 26 -9.80 12.45 4.09
CA SER A 26 -9.00 11.26 4.45
C SER A 26 -9.92 10.11 4.84
N VAL A 27 -9.74 8.96 4.19
CA VAL A 27 -10.49 7.73 4.50
C VAL A 27 -9.59 6.64 5.09
N VAL A 28 -8.27 6.73 4.87
CA VAL A 28 -7.29 5.87 5.53
C VAL A 28 -6.12 6.68 6.03
N GLU A 29 -5.77 6.47 7.29
CA GLU A 29 -4.56 6.97 7.94
C GLU A 29 -3.75 5.80 8.50
N PRO A 30 -2.58 5.48 7.92
CA PRO A 30 -1.73 4.42 8.43
C PRO A 30 -1.28 4.68 9.87
N PRO A 31 -1.26 3.66 10.76
CA PRO A 31 -0.96 3.84 12.18
C PRO A 31 0.54 4.06 12.49
N LYS A 32 1.43 3.75 11.53
CA LYS A 32 2.88 3.97 11.60
C LYS A 32 3.36 4.69 10.34
N SER A 33 4.64 5.07 10.31
CA SER A 33 5.31 5.67 9.15
C SER A 33 5.24 4.76 7.91
N ALA A 34 4.18 4.91 7.12
CA ALA A 34 4.07 4.45 5.75
C ALA A 34 4.33 5.68 4.89
N MET A 35 5.48 5.76 4.20
CA MET A 35 5.93 7.03 3.63
C MET A 35 5.12 7.43 2.40
N ARG A 36 5.40 6.82 1.25
CA ARG A 36 4.72 7.13 0.00
C ARG A 36 4.05 5.87 -0.55
N PRO A 37 2.83 5.98 -1.08
CA PRO A 37 2.23 4.93 -1.86
C PRO A 37 3.09 4.62 -3.10
N VAL A 38 3.38 3.35 -3.36
CA VAL A 38 4.27 2.91 -4.44
C VAL A 38 3.65 1.89 -5.38
N GLY A 39 2.56 1.23 -4.98
CA GLY A 39 1.77 0.32 -5.83
C GLY A 39 0.33 0.24 -5.34
N TYR A 40 -0.60 -0.07 -6.24
CA TYR A 40 -2.00 -0.32 -5.88
C TYR A 40 -2.71 -1.23 -6.88
N CYS A 41 -3.79 -1.86 -6.45
CA CYS A 41 -4.77 -2.56 -7.29
C CYS A 41 -6.16 -2.56 -6.62
N THR A 42 -7.18 -3.07 -7.30
CA THR A 42 -8.54 -3.19 -6.74
C THR A 42 -9.19 -4.52 -7.15
N ASP A 43 -10.11 -5.04 -6.34
CA ASP A 43 -10.96 -6.21 -6.61
C ASP A 43 -12.44 -5.83 -6.83
N GLN A 44 -12.69 -4.60 -7.28
CA GLN A 44 -14.00 -3.91 -7.36
C GLN A 44 -14.66 -3.55 -6.01
N HIS A 45 -14.31 -4.21 -4.91
CA HIS A 45 -14.86 -3.97 -3.56
C HIS A 45 -13.87 -3.31 -2.61
N SER A 46 -12.59 -3.51 -2.85
CA SER A 46 -11.50 -3.09 -1.99
C SER A 46 -10.39 -2.48 -2.82
N ILE A 47 -9.70 -1.54 -2.19
CA ILE A 47 -8.48 -0.91 -2.69
C ILE A 47 -7.34 -1.51 -1.88
N TYR A 48 -6.37 -2.07 -2.60
CA TYR A 48 -5.11 -2.54 -2.06
C TYR A 48 -4.02 -1.59 -2.47
N TYR A 49 -3.18 -1.17 -1.53
CA TYR A 49 -2.02 -0.37 -1.87
C TYR A 49 -0.86 -0.63 -0.92
N SER A 50 0.35 -0.47 -1.44
CA SER A 50 1.58 -0.56 -0.67
C SER A 50 2.20 0.81 -0.51
N CYS A 51 2.82 1.03 0.64
CA CYS A 51 3.64 2.19 0.92
C CYS A 51 5.06 1.76 1.27
N SER A 52 6.06 2.53 0.83
CA SER A 52 7.42 2.31 1.29
C SER A 52 7.50 2.43 2.82
N HIS A 53 8.37 1.61 3.42
CA HIS A 53 8.76 1.83 4.81
C HIS A 53 9.50 3.17 4.93
N GLU A 54 9.60 3.69 6.15
CA GLU A 54 10.35 4.92 6.44
C GLU A 54 11.84 4.82 6.08
N TYR A 55 12.47 5.98 5.82
CA TYR A 55 13.88 6.02 5.49
C TYR A 55 14.77 5.36 6.54
N GLY A 56 15.76 4.62 6.05
CA GLY A 56 16.67 3.83 6.89
C GLY A 56 16.19 2.39 7.11
N TYR A 57 15.00 2.03 6.63
CA TYR A 57 14.41 0.71 6.80
C TYR A 57 14.06 0.06 5.45
N LEU A 58 14.17 -1.26 5.42
CA LEU A 58 13.73 -2.09 4.30
C LEU A 58 12.25 -2.47 4.47
N GLY A 59 11.62 -2.85 3.36
CA GLY A 59 10.27 -3.37 3.36
C GLY A 59 9.18 -2.35 2.99
N SER A 60 7.93 -2.68 3.35
CA SER A 60 6.76 -1.88 3.01
C SER A 60 5.58 -2.18 3.94
N MET A 61 4.65 -1.24 4.04
CA MET A 61 3.32 -1.48 4.61
C MET A 61 2.33 -1.76 3.49
N THR A 62 1.53 -2.80 3.62
CA THR A 62 0.40 -3.09 2.72
C THR A 62 -0.91 -2.82 3.42
N ILE A 63 -1.85 -2.24 2.67
CA ILE A 63 -3.10 -1.72 3.20
C ILE A 63 -4.24 -2.17 2.30
N LYS A 64 -5.32 -2.67 2.91
CA LYS A 64 -6.62 -2.92 2.27
C LYS A 64 -7.62 -1.94 2.83
N TYR A 65 -8.39 -1.29 1.97
CA TYR A 65 -9.51 -0.44 2.33
C TYR A 65 -10.76 -0.88 1.58
N THR A 66 -11.87 -1.09 2.29
CA THR A 66 -13.16 -1.47 1.71
C THR A 66 -14.13 -0.28 1.84
N PRO A 67 -14.37 0.50 0.77
CA PRO A 67 -15.14 1.74 0.83
C PRO A 67 -16.56 1.57 1.40
N GLU A 68 -17.26 0.49 1.04
CA GLU A 68 -18.65 0.26 1.44
C GLU A 68 -18.81 0.12 2.96
N SER A 69 -17.79 -0.42 3.63
CA SER A 69 -17.79 -0.63 5.09
C SER A 69 -16.91 0.34 5.86
N GLY A 70 -16.06 1.11 5.18
CA GLY A 70 -15.03 1.93 5.78
C GLY A 70 -13.94 1.16 6.52
N LYS A 71 -13.90 -0.18 6.40
CA LYS A 71 -12.92 -1.02 7.11
C LYS A 71 -11.55 -0.92 6.44
N THR A 72 -10.51 -0.93 7.29
CA THR A 72 -9.12 -0.94 6.84
C THR A 72 -8.35 -2.06 7.52
N VAL A 73 -7.52 -2.76 6.76
CA VAL A 73 -6.55 -3.74 7.26
C VAL A 73 -5.16 -3.20 6.94
N PHE A 74 -4.26 -3.26 7.92
CA PHE A 74 -2.86 -2.87 7.77
C PHE A 74 -1.97 -4.07 8.05
N LEU A 75 -0.99 -4.31 7.19
CA LEU A 75 0.07 -5.28 7.44
C LEU A 75 1.43 -4.64 7.19
N ASP A 76 2.24 -4.61 8.25
CA ASP A 76 3.61 -4.11 8.26
C ASP A 76 4.55 -5.22 7.81
N ASN A 77 5.40 -4.96 6.82
CA ASN A 77 6.35 -5.91 6.23
C ASN A 77 5.76 -7.29 5.93
N PRO A 78 4.78 -7.38 5.00
CA PRO A 78 4.20 -8.68 4.60
C PRO A 78 5.26 -9.65 4.04
N LEU A 79 6.33 -9.10 3.47
CA LEU A 79 7.55 -9.80 3.11
C LEU A 79 8.73 -9.02 3.69
N GLU A 80 9.49 -9.64 4.59
CA GLU A 80 10.65 -9.00 5.22
C GLU A 80 11.63 -8.52 4.14
N HIS A 81 12.25 -7.36 4.38
CA HIS A 81 13.26 -6.73 3.52
C HIS A 81 12.81 -6.28 2.12
N HIS A 82 11.61 -6.65 1.68
CA HIS A 82 11.13 -6.38 0.34
C HIS A 82 10.04 -5.31 0.32
N MET A 83 10.28 -4.26 -0.47
CA MET A 83 9.25 -3.24 -0.76
C MET A 83 8.37 -3.70 -1.93
N ILE A 84 7.05 -3.75 -1.73
CA ILE A 84 6.08 -4.01 -2.81
C ILE A 84 5.96 -2.79 -3.71
N ARG A 85 6.14 -2.95 -5.03
CA ARG A 85 6.22 -1.87 -6.03
C ARG A 85 5.16 -1.90 -7.11
N SER A 86 4.51 -3.05 -7.28
CA SER A 86 3.45 -3.25 -8.26
C SER A 86 2.49 -4.29 -7.71
N MET A 87 1.21 -4.17 -8.05
CA MET A 87 0.15 -5.04 -7.53
C MET A 87 -0.85 -5.29 -8.66
N PHE A 88 -1.40 -6.50 -8.70
CA PHE A 88 -2.46 -6.92 -9.60
C PHE A 88 -3.38 -7.87 -8.83
N PHE A 89 -4.69 -7.65 -8.94
CA PHE A 89 -5.66 -8.58 -8.37
C PHE A 89 -6.00 -9.65 -9.41
N ASP A 90 -5.70 -10.90 -9.07
CA ASP A 90 -6.05 -12.08 -9.83
C ASP A 90 -7.41 -12.60 -9.34
N SER A 91 -8.44 -12.42 -10.16
CA SER A 91 -9.82 -12.82 -9.85
C SER A 91 -10.03 -14.33 -9.92
N ASP A 92 -9.24 -15.05 -10.73
CA ASP A 92 -9.43 -16.49 -10.91
C ASP A 92 -8.96 -17.25 -9.66
N GLU A 93 -7.89 -16.74 -9.06
CA GLU A 93 -7.25 -17.30 -7.87
C GLU A 93 -7.64 -16.57 -6.57
N ASN A 94 -8.47 -15.52 -6.66
CA ASN A 94 -8.83 -14.63 -5.56
C ASN A 94 -7.61 -14.20 -4.73
N SER A 95 -6.64 -13.55 -5.38
CA SER A 95 -5.38 -13.19 -4.74
C SER A 95 -4.76 -11.92 -5.29
N VAL A 96 -3.87 -11.31 -4.52
CA VAL A 96 -3.07 -10.20 -5.04
C VAL A 96 -1.68 -10.70 -5.39
N ILE A 97 -1.30 -10.50 -6.65
CA ILE A 97 0.04 -10.72 -7.16
C ILE A 97 0.80 -9.40 -7.08
N ALA A 98 2.02 -9.44 -6.55
CA ALA A 98 2.85 -8.25 -6.38
C ALA A 98 4.30 -8.46 -6.79
N GLY A 99 4.87 -7.47 -7.44
CA GLY A 99 6.31 -7.38 -7.70
C GLY A 99 7.01 -6.55 -6.65
N THR A 100 8.19 -7.01 -6.19
CA THR A 100 8.96 -6.35 -5.13
C THR A 100 10.27 -5.77 -5.61
N THR A 101 10.93 -4.97 -4.76
CA THR A 101 12.36 -4.69 -4.82
C THR A 101 12.98 -4.95 -3.44
N TYR A 102 14.24 -5.37 -3.43
CA TYR A 102 15.06 -5.56 -2.23
C TYR A 102 15.76 -4.27 -1.76
N GLU A 103 15.60 -3.17 -2.51
CA GLU A 103 16.16 -1.86 -2.16
C GLU A 103 15.19 -1.09 -1.26
N ALA A 104 15.74 -0.43 -0.23
CA ALA A 104 15.01 0.58 0.54
C ALA A 104 14.60 1.76 -0.34
N ASP A 105 13.57 2.50 0.06
CA ASP A 105 13.18 3.71 -0.67
C ASP A 105 14.33 4.72 -0.69
N CYS A 106 14.57 5.30 -1.86
CA CYS A 106 15.74 6.12 -2.16
C CYS A 106 17.10 5.47 -1.81
N ARG A 107 17.19 4.15 -1.66
CA ARG A 107 18.38 3.43 -1.16
C ARG A 107 18.87 3.98 0.18
N SER A 108 17.93 4.35 1.04
CA SER A 108 18.20 4.99 2.34
C SER A 108 18.89 4.08 3.36
N CYS A 109 18.95 2.76 3.13
CA CYS A 109 19.82 1.83 3.84
C CYS A 109 20.31 0.71 2.91
N PRO A 110 21.39 0.00 3.29
CA PRO A 110 21.89 -1.15 2.54
C PRO A 110 20.85 -2.27 2.46
N SER A 111 20.75 -2.89 1.29
CA SER A 111 19.99 -4.12 1.11
C SER A 111 20.65 -5.29 1.82
N VAL A 112 19.83 -6.26 2.23
CA VAL A 112 20.29 -7.55 2.78
C VAL A 112 20.06 -8.72 1.83
N ASP A 113 19.23 -8.53 0.81
CA ASP A 113 18.99 -9.46 -0.29
C ASP A 113 19.53 -8.89 -1.61
N ASP A 114 19.61 -9.71 -2.66
CA ASP A 114 20.16 -9.34 -3.98
C ASP A 114 19.24 -9.64 -5.17
N ASN A 115 18.01 -10.09 -4.91
CA ASN A 115 17.04 -10.46 -5.93
C ASN A 115 15.67 -9.80 -5.66
N SER A 116 14.92 -9.55 -6.73
CA SER A 116 13.51 -9.15 -6.63
C SER A 116 12.61 -10.38 -6.72
N LEU A 117 11.42 -10.29 -6.13
CA LEU A 117 10.47 -11.40 -6.09
C LEU A 117 9.13 -10.99 -6.70
N ILE A 118 8.44 -11.99 -7.25
CA ILE A 118 7.00 -11.94 -7.49
C ILE A 118 6.37 -12.78 -6.40
N ILE A 119 5.45 -12.17 -5.65
CA ILE A 119 4.75 -12.80 -4.54
C ILE A 119 3.25 -12.81 -4.79
N LYS A 120 2.58 -13.76 -4.16
CA LYS A 120 1.13 -13.82 -4.05
C LYS A 120 0.81 -13.65 -2.58
N PHE A 121 -0.18 -12.82 -2.25
CA PHE A 121 -0.68 -12.75 -0.88
C PHE A 121 -2.20 -12.84 -0.82
N ASP A 122 -2.68 -13.34 0.31
CA ASP A 122 -4.10 -13.52 0.62
C ASP A 122 -4.79 -12.14 0.74
N PRO A 123 -5.90 -11.90 0.03
CA PRO A 123 -6.52 -10.59 -0.06
C PRO A 123 -7.28 -10.18 1.22
N ASP A 124 -7.46 -11.07 2.21
CA ASP A 124 -8.14 -10.77 3.47
C ASP A 124 -7.16 -10.50 4.60
N THR A 125 -6.05 -11.23 4.62
CA THR A 125 -5.03 -11.14 5.66
C THR A 125 -3.79 -10.35 5.25
N LEU A 126 -3.62 -10.11 3.94
CA LEU A 126 -2.45 -9.48 3.31
C LEU A 126 -1.14 -10.26 3.41
N LYS A 127 -1.18 -11.49 3.94
CA LYS A 127 0.00 -12.33 4.14
C LYS A 127 0.39 -13.06 2.87
N VAL A 128 1.70 -13.10 2.60
CA VAL A 128 2.33 -13.92 1.55
C VAL A 128 2.16 -15.40 1.84
#